data_AF-A0A7X9ACE0-F1
#
_entry.id   AF-A0A7X9ACE0-F1
#
_cell.length_a   1.000
_cell.length_b   1.000
_cell.length_c   1.000
_cell.angle_alpha   90.00
_cell.angle_beta   90.00
_cell.angle_gamma   90.00
#
_symmetry.space_group_name_H-M   'P 1'
#
loop_
_entity.id
_entity.type
_entity.pdbx_description
1 polymer ?
#
loop_
_entity_poly.entity_id
_entity_poly.type
_entity_poly.pdbx_seq_one_letter_code
_entity_poly.pdbx_strand_id
1 'polypeptide(L)'
;TLTSKLPNLVSEGAYSCHYSLPVKAYTLLLVGGGHVNQAIATLAATVGLPIQVVETRPAYATAPLFPQAKRIVVRESIEETLNEVHVDDYTFAIVASHAFDQVAAKILLDRSVAYLGVLGSRHKAKSLENSLKLSKEQRQRLYCPIGLDIGAQTPQEIAVSVIAEILSLIGSRRGGHMRDSSRRLVVVRGASSLALEVATYLTTNGWQTMIIAEETVQQTHLPIVVATDVRHAFGVVSSQQTALLFDPTGEVLDQLDPLCIVDATEGKSERPSAKEDAPLVVGLGPSCSLESGCDHQVAIEGTLAGTVHSAKPAGQTQSIDEAVLALMENFIRTYRQ
;
A
#
# COMPACT_ATOMS: atom_id res chain seq x y z
N THR A 1 12.60 -20.23 -7.42
CA THR A 1 11.59 -19.31 -6.83
C THR A 1 11.95 -19.07 -5.37
N LEU A 2 11.98 -17.82 -4.89
CA LEU A 2 12.30 -17.52 -3.50
C LEU A 2 11.08 -17.84 -2.63
N THR A 3 11.15 -18.88 -1.81
CA THR A 3 10.03 -19.35 -0.96
C THR A 3 10.00 -18.69 0.42
N SER A 4 10.97 -17.82 0.73
CA SER A 4 11.15 -17.23 2.07
C SER A 4 11.93 -15.92 2.02
N LYS A 5 11.53 -14.96 2.87
CA LYS A 5 12.23 -13.69 3.13
C LYS A 5 13.41 -13.82 4.12
N LEU A 6 13.54 -14.97 4.78
CA LEU A 6 14.66 -15.25 5.68
C LEU A 6 15.92 -15.63 4.90
N PRO A 7 17.12 -15.39 5.45
CA PRO A 7 18.37 -15.84 4.85
C PRO A 7 18.31 -17.34 4.59
N ASN A 8 18.58 -17.76 3.37
CA ASN A 8 18.45 -19.15 2.97
C ASN A 8 19.53 -19.54 1.96
N LEU A 9 19.93 -20.81 2.05
CA LEU A 9 20.80 -21.46 1.08
C LEU A 9 19.91 -22.21 0.08
N VAL A 10 19.96 -21.81 -1.19
CA VAL A 10 19.28 -22.53 -2.27
C VAL A 10 20.33 -23.28 -3.07
N SER A 11 20.08 -24.57 -3.29
CA SER A 11 20.96 -25.46 -4.04
C SER A 11 20.19 -26.06 -5.22
N GLU A 12 20.70 -25.87 -6.43
CA GLU A 12 20.13 -26.44 -7.65
C GLU A 12 21.25 -26.97 -8.55
N GLY A 13 21.28 -28.29 -8.75
CA GLY A 13 22.37 -28.96 -9.47
C GLY A 13 23.75 -28.72 -8.82
N ALA A 14 24.67 -28.14 -9.58
CA ALA A 14 26.05 -27.88 -9.15
C ALA A 14 26.25 -26.50 -8.48
N TYR A 15 25.20 -25.70 -8.32
CA TYR A 15 25.29 -24.33 -7.81
C TYR A 15 24.59 -24.22 -6.45
N SER A 16 25.23 -23.50 -5.52
CA SER A 16 24.65 -23.09 -4.25
C SER A 16 24.76 -21.58 -4.10
N CYS A 17 23.65 -20.91 -3.80
CA CYS A 17 23.59 -19.47 -3.57
C CYS A 17 23.05 -19.21 -2.17
N HIS A 18 23.81 -18.44 -1.38
CA HIS A 18 23.35 -17.88 -0.12
C HIS A 18 22.84 -16.47 -0.38
N TYR A 19 21.55 -16.22 -0.09
CA TYR A 19 20.98 -14.89 -0.20
C TYR A 19 20.47 -14.42 1.16
N SER A 20 20.66 -13.13 1.45
CA SER A 20 20.07 -12.43 2.58
C SER A 20 19.42 -11.17 2.03
N LEU A 21 18.10 -11.03 2.23
CA LEU A 21 17.40 -9.82 1.83
C LEU A 21 17.62 -8.74 2.89
N PRO A 22 18.08 -7.53 2.53
CA PRO A 22 18.17 -6.44 3.48
C PRO A 22 16.76 -6.07 3.96
N VAL A 23 16.52 -6.15 5.26
CA VAL A 23 15.27 -5.70 5.88
C VAL A 23 15.35 -4.20 6.10
N LYS A 24 14.32 -3.46 5.69
CA LYS A 24 14.21 -2.03 5.98
C LYS A 24 14.15 -1.83 7.50
N ALA A 25 15.13 -1.14 8.07
CA ALA A 25 15.19 -0.88 9.50
C ALA A 25 14.55 0.48 9.80
N TYR A 26 13.25 0.48 10.06
CA TYR A 26 12.52 1.69 10.40
C TYR A 26 12.88 2.19 11.80
N THR A 27 12.91 3.52 11.98
CA THR A 27 13.10 4.16 13.29
C THR A 27 11.94 5.08 13.62
N LEU A 28 11.73 5.33 14.92
CA LEU A 28 10.68 6.21 15.43
C LEU A 28 11.29 7.45 16.07
N LEU A 29 10.97 8.62 15.52
CA LEU A 29 11.29 9.92 16.10
C LEU A 29 10.06 10.51 16.80
N LEU A 30 10.15 10.71 18.10
CA LEU A 30 9.11 11.34 18.91
C LEU A 30 9.47 12.80 19.19
N VAL A 31 8.65 13.71 18.66
CA VAL A 31 8.75 15.15 18.91
C VAL A 31 7.77 15.54 20.01
N GLY A 32 8.33 15.87 21.18
CA GLY A 32 7.60 16.16 22.41
C GLY A 32 7.65 15.01 23.43
N GLY A 33 7.70 15.36 24.72
CA GLY A 33 7.81 14.46 25.86
C GLY A 33 6.51 14.24 26.64
N GLY A 34 5.35 14.58 26.07
CA GLY A 34 4.04 14.43 26.72
C GLY A 34 3.60 12.97 26.92
N HIS A 35 2.55 12.76 27.72
CA HIS A 35 2.06 11.41 28.07
C HIS A 35 1.72 10.52 26.88
N VAL A 36 1.24 11.10 25.77
CA VAL A 36 0.94 10.34 24.54
C VAL A 36 2.22 9.76 23.93
N ASN A 37 3.28 10.56 23.78
CA ASN A 37 4.56 10.06 23.26
C ASN A 37 5.24 9.06 24.22
N GLN A 38 5.06 9.20 25.53
CA GLN A 38 5.53 8.20 26.50
C GLN A 38 4.82 6.83 26.31
N ALA A 39 3.50 6.85 26.10
CA ALA A 39 2.72 5.65 25.81
C ALA A 39 3.11 5.03 24.46
N ILE A 40 3.29 5.86 23.42
CA ILE A 40 3.76 5.42 22.10
C ILE A 40 5.16 4.80 22.19
N ALA A 41 6.10 5.43 22.91
CA ALA A 41 7.45 4.89 23.10
C ALA A 41 7.42 3.49 23.73
N THR A 42 6.54 3.29 24.72
CA THR A 42 6.38 1.99 25.37
C THR A 42 5.93 0.92 24.38
N LEU A 43 4.88 1.18 23.59
CA LEU A 43 4.37 0.23 22.59
C LEU A 43 5.34 0.04 21.42
N ALA A 44 5.96 1.11 20.92
CA ALA A 44 6.96 1.07 19.85
C ALA A 44 8.12 0.12 20.17
N ALA A 45 8.59 0.14 21.42
CA ALA A 45 9.63 -0.77 21.87
C ALA A 45 9.19 -2.24 21.83
N THR A 46 7.92 -2.54 22.18
CA THR A 46 7.39 -3.92 22.13
C THR A 46 7.30 -4.50 20.72
N VAL A 47 7.16 -3.63 19.71
CA VAL A 47 7.10 -4.03 18.29
C VAL A 47 8.44 -3.87 17.57
N GLY A 48 9.51 -3.56 18.31
CA GLY A 48 10.89 -3.55 17.78
C GLY A 48 11.31 -2.27 17.06
N LEU A 49 10.60 -1.14 17.23
CA LEU A 49 10.98 0.15 16.65
C LEU A 49 12.02 0.86 17.54
N PRO A 50 13.23 1.18 17.04
CA PRO A 50 14.19 2.00 17.76
C PRO A 50 13.69 3.44 17.91
N ILE A 51 13.78 3.99 19.13
CA ILE A 51 13.16 5.29 19.46
C ILE A 51 14.23 6.37 19.67
N GLN A 52 14.00 7.53 19.07
CA GLN A 52 14.66 8.80 19.37
C GLN A 52 13.62 9.78 19.90
N VAL A 53 13.97 10.59 20.91
CA VAL A 53 13.07 11.60 21.50
C VAL A 53 13.73 12.96 21.40
N VAL A 54 12.97 13.95 20.94
CA VAL A 54 13.34 15.37 20.97
C VAL A 54 12.32 16.17 21.74
N GLU A 55 12.77 17.12 22.55
CA GLU A 55 11.90 17.97 23.38
C GLU A 55 12.65 19.24 23.76
N THR A 56 11.95 20.35 24.00
CA THR A 56 12.59 21.61 24.40
C THR A 56 12.60 21.83 25.91
N ARG A 57 11.84 21.02 26.65
CA ARG A 57 11.68 21.11 28.10
C ARG A 57 12.34 19.91 28.79
N PRO A 58 13.45 20.09 29.53
CA PRO A 58 14.18 19.01 30.19
C PRO A 58 13.33 18.09 31.08
N ALA A 59 12.33 18.65 31.77
CA ALA A 59 11.46 17.89 32.66
C ALA A 59 10.61 16.82 31.96
N TYR A 60 10.38 16.96 30.65
CA TYR A 60 9.51 16.07 29.88
C TYR A 60 10.26 14.99 29.11
N ALA A 61 11.58 15.06 29.03
CA ALA A 61 12.40 14.12 28.25
C ALA A 61 13.60 13.65 29.09
N THR A 62 13.35 12.66 29.95
CA THR A 62 14.34 12.06 30.84
C THR A 62 14.39 10.55 30.65
N ALA A 63 15.49 9.91 31.05
CA ALA A 63 15.62 8.47 30.96
C ALA A 63 14.51 7.69 31.70
N PRO A 64 14.03 8.10 32.89
CA PRO A 64 12.89 7.44 33.52
C PRO A 64 11.57 7.57 32.76
N LEU A 65 11.34 8.67 32.03
CA LEU A 65 10.13 8.86 31.21
C LEU A 65 10.21 8.11 29.87
N PHE A 66 11.43 7.92 29.34
CA PHE A 66 11.69 7.23 28.08
C PHE A 66 12.79 6.17 28.23
N PRO A 67 12.58 5.12 29.05
CA PRO A 67 13.63 4.13 29.32
C PRO A 67 14.04 3.31 28.10
N GLN A 68 13.18 3.25 27.07
CA GLN A 68 13.40 2.52 25.83
C GLN A 68 14.06 3.38 24.73
N ALA A 69 14.19 4.69 24.93
CA ALA A 69 14.76 5.57 23.92
C ALA A 69 16.27 5.36 23.81
N LYS A 70 16.77 5.13 22.59
CA LYS A 70 18.21 5.04 22.32
C LYS A 70 18.89 6.39 22.35
N ARG A 71 18.12 7.46 22.14
CA ARG A 71 18.61 8.84 22.12
C ARG A 71 17.52 9.77 22.62
N ILE A 72 17.88 10.66 23.55
CA ILE A 72 17.02 11.74 24.04
C ILE A 72 17.81 13.04 23.86
N VAL A 73 17.27 13.99 23.11
CA VAL A 73 17.88 15.29 22.84
C VAL A 73 16.98 16.39 23.40
N VAL A 74 17.56 17.26 24.22
CA VAL A 74 16.87 18.43 24.76
C VAL A 74 17.67 19.70 24.46
N ARG A 75 17.05 20.67 23.80
CA ARG A 75 17.64 21.97 23.42
C ARG A 75 16.62 23.09 23.59
N GLU A 76 17.03 24.33 23.37
CA GLU A 76 16.14 25.49 23.57
C GLU A 76 15.11 25.61 22.45
N SER A 77 15.47 25.22 21.22
CA SER A 77 14.59 25.25 20.05
C SER A 77 14.37 23.87 19.43
N ILE A 78 13.26 23.71 18.69
CA ILE A 78 12.96 22.44 18.02
C ILE A 78 13.93 22.19 16.86
N GLU A 79 14.36 23.24 16.17
CA GLU A 79 15.38 23.23 15.13
C GLU A 79 16.68 22.61 15.63
N GLU A 80 17.19 23.08 16.77
CA GLU A 80 18.41 22.56 17.38
C GLU A 80 18.26 21.09 17.76
N THR A 81 17.12 20.71 18.36
CA THR A 81 16.90 19.30 18.70
C THR A 81 16.88 18.39 17.48
N LEU A 82 16.22 18.84 16.39
CA LEU A 82 16.09 18.06 15.15
C LEU A 82 17.42 17.95 14.39
N ASN A 83 18.35 18.89 14.57
CA ASN A 83 19.69 18.82 13.97
C ASN A 83 20.59 17.76 14.62
N GLU A 84 20.26 17.29 15.82
CA GLU A 84 21.06 16.32 16.56
C GLU A 84 20.50 14.89 16.53
N VAL A 85 19.43 14.63 15.79
CA VAL A 85 18.86 13.30 15.59
C VAL A 85 19.00 12.86 14.14
N HIS A 86 19.08 11.55 13.94
CA HIS A 86 19.12 10.97 12.60
C HIS A 86 17.70 10.93 12.02
N VAL A 87 17.53 11.45 10.80
CA VAL A 87 16.26 11.48 10.08
C VAL A 87 16.52 11.15 8.61
N ASP A 88 15.81 10.14 8.10
CA ASP A 88 15.93 9.62 6.74
C ASP A 88 14.60 9.02 6.23
N ASP A 89 14.60 8.50 5.00
CA ASP A 89 13.45 7.88 4.34
C ASP A 89 12.90 6.63 5.07
N TYR A 90 13.52 6.19 6.17
CA TYR A 90 13.07 5.10 7.04
C TYR A 90 12.65 5.58 8.44
N THR A 91 12.57 6.90 8.62
CA THR A 91 12.16 7.51 9.89
C THR A 91 10.65 7.80 9.87
N PHE A 92 9.92 7.18 10.81
CA PHE A 92 8.57 7.58 11.18
C PHE A 92 8.68 8.69 12.22
N ALA A 93 8.16 9.88 11.94
CA ALA A 93 8.16 11.00 12.88
C ALA A 93 6.76 11.23 13.45
N ILE A 94 6.67 11.42 14.77
CA ILE A 94 5.42 11.73 15.48
C ILE A 94 5.58 13.05 16.20
N VAL A 95 4.67 13.97 15.94
CA VAL A 95 4.64 15.29 16.57
C VAL A 95 3.43 15.38 17.50
N ALA A 96 3.70 15.45 18.80
CA ALA A 96 2.70 15.60 19.85
C ALA A 96 3.12 16.75 20.79
N SER A 97 3.28 17.96 20.24
CA SER A 97 3.89 19.10 20.91
C SER A 97 3.07 20.40 20.76
N HIS A 98 2.12 20.65 21.67
CA HIS A 98 1.16 21.76 21.56
C HIS A 98 1.68 23.13 21.07
N ALA A 99 2.92 23.52 21.39
CA ALA A 99 3.48 24.83 21.03
C ALA A 99 4.25 24.87 19.71
N PHE A 100 4.77 23.74 19.21
CA PHE A 100 5.78 23.73 18.14
C PHE A 100 5.41 22.84 16.95
N ASP A 101 4.16 22.35 16.90
CA ASP A 101 3.74 21.36 15.91
C ASP A 101 3.96 21.81 14.46
N GLN A 102 3.68 23.08 14.16
CA GLN A 102 3.81 23.62 12.79
C GLN A 102 5.28 23.73 12.35
N VAL A 103 6.16 24.18 13.27
CA VAL A 103 7.59 24.34 13.00
C VAL A 103 8.23 22.97 12.82
N ALA A 104 7.96 22.03 13.73
CA ALA A 104 8.43 20.66 13.63
C ALA A 104 7.95 19.99 12.34
N ALA A 105 6.66 20.12 12.01
CA ALA A 105 6.09 19.54 10.80
C ALA A 105 6.75 20.10 9.53
N LYS A 106 6.98 21.42 9.48
CA LYS A 106 7.66 22.04 8.34
C LYS A 106 9.07 21.46 8.15
N ILE A 107 9.89 21.47 9.20
CA ILE A 107 11.27 20.97 9.15
C ILE A 107 11.30 19.50 8.73
N LEU A 108 10.39 18.68 9.26
CA LEU A 108 10.34 17.25 8.96
C LEU A 108 9.81 16.96 7.54
N LEU A 109 8.88 17.76 7.01
CA LEU A 109 8.39 17.62 5.64
C LEU A 109 9.40 18.10 4.59
N ASP A 110 10.25 19.07 4.94
CA ASP A 110 11.39 19.49 4.13
C ASP A 110 12.54 18.47 4.20
N ARG A 111 12.50 17.54 5.16
CA ARG A 111 13.40 16.38 5.25
C ARG A 111 12.76 15.13 4.62
N SER A 112 13.64 14.19 4.30
CA SER A 112 13.31 12.82 3.96
C SER A 112 12.83 12.08 5.21
N VAL A 113 11.51 11.97 5.40
CA VAL A 113 10.87 11.09 6.40
C VAL A 113 9.94 10.13 5.68
N ALA A 114 9.82 8.90 6.18
CA ALA A 114 8.86 7.92 5.65
C ALA A 114 7.41 8.34 5.89
N TYR A 115 7.19 9.01 7.03
CA TYR A 115 5.87 9.33 7.56
C TYR A 115 5.99 10.43 8.59
N LEU A 116 5.04 11.36 8.59
CA LEU A 116 4.87 12.38 9.60
C LEU A 116 3.45 12.34 10.16
N GLY A 117 3.33 11.83 11.37
CA GLY A 117 2.09 11.87 12.12
C GLY A 117 2.02 13.07 13.05
N VAL A 118 0.94 13.83 13.02
CA VAL A 118 0.73 14.96 13.93
C VAL A 118 -0.51 14.71 14.78
N LEU A 119 -0.33 14.68 16.10
CA LEU A 119 -1.43 14.57 17.03
C LEU A 119 -2.27 15.84 17.00
N GLY A 120 -3.59 15.72 16.80
CA GLY A 120 -4.44 16.89 16.65
C GLY A 120 -5.89 16.58 16.30
N SER A 121 -6.73 17.63 16.33
CA SER A 121 -8.09 17.57 15.81
C SER A 121 -8.11 17.76 14.29
N ARG A 122 -9.23 17.40 13.64
CA ARG A 122 -9.45 17.68 12.20
C ARG A 122 -9.33 19.16 11.86
N HIS A 123 -9.69 20.05 12.80
CA HIS A 123 -9.49 21.49 12.63
C HIS A 123 -8.00 21.86 12.59
N LYS A 124 -7.19 21.26 13.47
CA LYS A 124 -5.73 21.46 13.49
C LYS A 124 -5.07 20.95 12.21
N ALA A 125 -5.54 19.81 11.68
CA ALA A 125 -5.09 19.29 10.39
C ALA A 125 -5.27 20.32 9.27
N LYS A 126 -6.49 20.84 9.11
CA LYS A 126 -6.80 21.87 8.10
C LYS A 126 -5.97 23.14 8.28
N SER A 127 -5.74 23.56 9.53
CA SER A 127 -4.89 24.71 9.84
C SER A 127 -3.44 24.49 9.41
N LEU A 128 -2.88 23.30 9.69
CA LEU A 128 -1.52 22.95 9.31
C LEU A 128 -1.37 22.93 7.79
N GLU A 129 -2.26 22.23 7.09
CA GLU A 129 -2.26 22.14 5.62
C GLU A 129 -2.31 23.52 4.95
N ASN A 130 -3.22 24.38 5.40
CA ASN A 130 -3.36 25.75 4.86
C ASN A 130 -2.10 26.58 5.09
N SER A 131 -1.45 26.40 6.25
CA SER A 131 -0.32 27.21 6.66
C SER A 131 1.00 26.82 5.98
N LEU A 132 1.19 25.53 5.67
CA LEU A 132 2.47 24.98 5.21
C LEU A 132 2.63 24.95 3.69
N LYS A 133 1.56 25.21 2.90
CA LYS A 133 1.59 25.17 1.43
C LYS A 133 2.30 23.92 0.87
N LEU A 134 1.85 22.75 1.32
CA LEU A 134 2.50 21.46 1.05
C LEU A 134 2.45 21.07 -0.43
N SER A 135 3.55 20.49 -0.92
CA SER A 135 3.59 19.77 -2.20
C SER A 135 2.71 18.51 -2.15
N LYS A 136 2.47 17.88 -3.31
CA LYS A 136 1.71 16.62 -3.39
C LYS A 136 2.41 15.51 -2.59
N GLU A 137 3.72 15.41 -2.72
CA GLU A 137 4.58 14.41 -2.07
C GLU A 137 4.66 14.65 -0.55
N GLN A 138 4.69 15.91 -0.11
CA GLN A 138 4.62 16.24 1.32
C GLN A 138 3.25 15.87 1.91
N ARG A 139 2.16 16.12 1.17
CA ARG A 139 0.81 15.77 1.63
C ARG A 139 0.63 14.26 1.80
N GLN A 140 1.19 13.44 0.91
CA GLN A 140 1.15 11.97 1.02
C GLN A 140 1.82 11.43 2.28
N ARG A 141 2.78 12.17 2.85
CA ARG A 141 3.52 11.76 4.06
C ARG A 141 2.93 12.31 5.35
N LEU A 142 2.00 13.27 5.30
CA LEU A 142 1.42 13.92 6.48
C LEU A 142 0.11 13.26 6.90
N TYR A 143 0.05 12.79 8.15
CA TYR A 143 -1.10 12.17 8.77
C TYR A 143 -1.56 13.01 9.96
N CYS A 144 -2.68 13.72 9.80
CA CYS A 144 -3.26 14.56 10.84
C CYS A 144 -4.79 14.58 10.69
N PRO A 145 -5.58 14.12 11.69
CA PRO A 145 -5.14 13.45 12.91
C PRO A 145 -4.35 12.17 12.63
N ILE A 146 -3.38 11.89 13.49
CA ILE A 146 -2.57 10.67 13.46
C ILE A 146 -3.36 9.45 13.97
N GLY A 147 -3.09 8.26 13.41
CA GLY A 147 -3.56 6.97 13.91
C GLY A 147 -4.87 6.47 13.28
N LEU A 148 -5.07 5.15 13.35
CA LEU A 148 -6.30 4.51 12.86
C LEU A 148 -7.52 4.87 13.72
N ASP A 149 -8.67 5.08 13.08
CA ASP A 149 -9.93 5.37 13.76
C ASP A 149 -10.49 4.13 14.48
N ILE A 150 -10.08 3.98 15.74
CA ILE A 150 -10.55 2.94 16.66
C ILE A 150 -11.37 3.50 17.82
N GLY A 151 -11.76 4.79 17.76
CA GLY A 151 -12.45 5.47 18.86
C GLY A 151 -11.58 5.75 20.10
N ALA A 152 -10.27 5.86 19.94
CA ALA A 152 -9.31 6.07 21.02
C ALA A 152 -9.52 7.41 21.76
N GLN A 153 -9.45 7.38 23.10
CA GLN A 153 -9.61 8.56 23.96
C GLN A 153 -8.46 8.74 24.96
N THR A 154 -7.95 7.64 25.52
CA THR A 154 -6.84 7.71 26.49
C THR A 154 -5.48 7.74 25.79
N PRO A 155 -4.40 8.25 26.43
CA PRO A 155 -3.06 8.21 25.84
C PRO A 155 -2.62 6.81 25.39
N GLN A 156 -3.00 5.77 26.13
CA GLN A 156 -2.70 4.37 25.82
C GLN A 156 -3.48 3.88 24.59
N GLU A 157 -4.77 4.19 24.49
CA GLU A 157 -5.58 3.86 23.31
C GLU A 157 -5.09 4.60 22.06
N ILE A 158 -4.72 5.88 22.21
CA ILE A 158 -4.14 6.68 21.13
C ILE A 158 -2.82 6.04 20.68
N ALA A 159 -1.98 5.60 21.63
CA ALA A 159 -0.74 4.92 21.28
C ALA A 159 -1.00 3.62 20.49
N VAL A 160 -2.02 2.83 20.84
CA VAL A 160 -2.43 1.65 20.07
C VAL A 160 -2.86 2.04 18.65
N SER A 161 -3.70 3.06 18.51
CA SER A 161 -4.16 3.61 17.23
C SER A 161 -2.99 4.03 16.32
N VAL A 162 -2.01 4.74 16.88
CA VAL A 162 -0.83 5.24 16.15
C VAL A 162 0.12 4.11 15.76
N ILE A 163 0.42 3.19 16.68
CA ILE A 163 1.30 2.05 16.36
C ILE A 163 0.64 1.13 15.33
N ALA A 164 -0.67 0.93 15.38
CA ALA A 164 -1.39 0.17 14.37
C ALA A 164 -1.30 0.80 12.97
N GLU A 165 -1.39 2.13 12.86
CA GLU A 165 -1.20 2.86 11.60
C GLU A 165 0.24 2.72 11.08
N ILE A 166 1.25 2.89 11.95
CA ILE A 166 2.65 2.71 11.55
C ILE A 166 2.91 1.29 11.03
N LEU A 167 2.44 0.27 11.75
CA LEU A 167 2.60 -1.12 11.33
C LEU A 167 1.85 -1.43 10.04
N SER A 168 0.69 -0.82 9.80
CA SER A 168 -0.03 -0.99 8.54
C SER A 168 0.76 -0.40 7.38
N LEU A 169 1.39 0.76 7.54
CA LEU A 169 2.26 1.38 6.54
C LEU A 169 3.52 0.54 6.26
N ILE A 170 4.17 0.01 7.31
CA ILE A 170 5.30 -0.93 7.16
C ILE A 170 4.88 -2.17 6.38
N GLY A 171 3.66 -2.68 6.62
CA GLY A 171 3.09 -3.81 5.90
C GLY A 171 2.45 -3.46 4.55
N SER A 172 2.47 -2.19 4.13
CA SER A 172 1.78 -1.68 2.94
C SER A 172 0.28 -2.06 2.90
N ARG A 173 -0.42 -1.82 4.02
CA ARG A 173 -1.85 -2.08 4.21
C ARG A 173 -2.55 -0.83 4.74
N ARG A 174 -3.85 -0.69 4.43
CA ARG A 174 -4.71 0.41 4.92
C ARG A 174 -5.20 0.24 6.37
N GLY A 175 -5.09 -0.98 6.92
CA GLY A 175 -5.70 -1.32 8.21
C GLY A 175 -7.20 -1.62 8.06
N GLY A 176 -7.76 -2.49 8.91
CA GLY A 176 -9.15 -2.93 8.83
C GLY A 176 -9.39 -4.25 9.56
N HIS A 177 -10.64 -4.71 9.63
CA HIS A 177 -10.91 -5.99 10.27
C HIS A 177 -10.30 -7.15 9.48
N MET A 178 -9.67 -8.11 10.19
CA MET A 178 -9.06 -9.29 9.56
C MET A 178 -10.09 -10.19 8.85
N ARG A 179 -11.36 -10.18 9.28
CA ARG A 179 -12.45 -10.86 8.56
C ARG A 179 -12.72 -10.27 7.18
N ASP A 180 -12.34 -9.01 6.99
CA ASP A 180 -12.47 -8.26 5.74
C ASP A 180 -11.13 -8.25 4.97
N SER A 181 -9.99 -8.43 5.65
CA SER A 181 -8.65 -8.54 5.03
C SER A 181 -8.44 -9.86 4.26
N SER A 182 -9.35 -10.82 4.43
CA SER A 182 -9.41 -12.04 3.61
C SER A 182 -9.89 -11.78 2.18
N ARG A 183 -10.09 -10.53 1.79
CA ARG A 183 -10.35 -10.17 0.40
C ARG A 183 -9.14 -10.56 -0.43
N ARG A 184 -9.21 -11.78 -0.98
CA ARG A 184 -8.45 -12.26 -2.14
C ARG A 184 -8.87 -11.48 -3.39
N LEU A 185 -9.14 -10.19 -3.22
CA LEU A 185 -9.71 -9.36 -4.26
C LEU A 185 -8.60 -9.09 -5.27
N VAL A 186 -8.73 -9.73 -6.41
CA VAL A 186 -7.96 -9.38 -7.60
C VAL A 186 -8.89 -8.55 -8.48
N VAL A 187 -8.48 -7.33 -8.76
CA VAL A 187 -9.18 -6.47 -9.72
C VAL A 187 -8.56 -6.70 -11.08
N VAL A 188 -9.36 -7.09 -12.06
CA VAL A 188 -8.94 -7.20 -13.46
C VAL A 188 -9.46 -5.97 -14.18
N ARG A 189 -8.57 -5.20 -14.81
CA ARG A 189 -8.95 -4.04 -15.60
C ARG A 189 -9.06 -4.40 -17.07
N GLY A 190 -10.17 -3.98 -17.69
CA GLY A 190 -10.43 -4.13 -19.11
C GLY A 190 -11.74 -4.84 -19.42
N ALA A 191 -12.21 -4.63 -20.65
CA ALA A 191 -13.40 -5.25 -21.23
C ALA A 191 -13.05 -6.29 -22.33
N SER A 192 -11.76 -6.58 -22.52
CA SER A 192 -11.24 -7.46 -23.56
C SER A 192 -11.53 -8.94 -23.25
N SER A 193 -11.47 -9.80 -24.27
CA SER A 193 -11.53 -11.26 -24.07
C SER A 193 -10.45 -11.76 -23.11
N LEU A 194 -9.28 -11.11 -23.12
CA LEU A 194 -8.18 -11.39 -22.20
C LEU A 194 -8.56 -11.11 -20.73
N ALA A 195 -9.13 -9.92 -20.45
CA ALA A 195 -9.57 -9.56 -19.11
C ALA A 195 -10.63 -10.54 -18.59
N LEU A 196 -11.54 -10.97 -19.46
CA LEU A 196 -12.59 -11.93 -19.15
C LEU A 196 -12.03 -13.34 -18.86
N GLU A 197 -11.07 -13.80 -19.64
CA GLU A 197 -10.37 -15.09 -19.42
C GLU A 197 -9.61 -15.08 -18.09
N VAL A 198 -8.81 -14.03 -17.84
CA VAL A 198 -8.08 -13.83 -16.59
C VAL A 198 -9.02 -13.85 -15.40
N ALA A 199 -10.12 -13.09 -15.47
CA ALA A 199 -11.07 -13.01 -14.38
C ALA A 199 -11.76 -14.35 -14.09
N THR A 200 -12.10 -15.09 -15.15
CA THR A 200 -12.69 -16.43 -15.05
C THR A 200 -11.70 -17.42 -14.44
N TYR A 201 -10.44 -17.39 -14.87
CA TYR A 201 -9.37 -18.25 -14.34
C TYR A 201 -9.15 -18.00 -12.85
N LEU A 202 -9.02 -16.73 -12.44
CA LEU A 202 -8.80 -16.36 -11.05
C LEU A 202 -9.99 -16.78 -10.16
N THR A 203 -11.21 -16.51 -10.60
CA THR A 203 -12.42 -16.91 -9.84
C THR A 203 -12.50 -18.42 -9.68
N THR A 204 -12.20 -19.18 -10.74
CA THR A 204 -12.18 -20.65 -10.72
C THR A 204 -11.12 -21.19 -9.75
N ASN A 205 -10.00 -20.49 -9.58
CA ASN A 205 -8.95 -20.83 -8.63
C ASN A 205 -9.19 -20.27 -7.21
N GLY A 206 -10.39 -19.77 -6.94
CA GLY A 206 -10.85 -19.34 -5.61
C GLY A 206 -10.35 -17.96 -5.18
N TRP A 207 -9.99 -17.11 -6.15
CA TRP A 207 -9.80 -15.68 -5.93
C TRP A 207 -11.15 -14.96 -5.95
N GLN A 208 -11.28 -13.90 -5.17
CA GLN A 208 -12.42 -13.00 -5.31
C GLN A 208 -12.06 -12.04 -6.44
N THR A 209 -12.83 -12.03 -7.52
CA THR A 209 -12.41 -11.27 -8.71
C THR A 209 -13.48 -10.26 -9.10
N MET A 210 -13.04 -9.01 -9.26
CA MET A 210 -13.86 -7.95 -9.83
C MET A 210 -13.23 -7.50 -11.13
N ILE A 211 -14.03 -7.31 -12.15
CA ILE A 211 -13.65 -6.63 -13.38
C ILE A 211 -14.03 -5.17 -13.25
N ILE A 212 -13.11 -4.28 -13.59
CA ILE A 212 -13.41 -2.86 -13.80
C ILE A 212 -13.26 -2.55 -15.29
N ALA A 213 -14.29 -1.95 -15.87
CA ALA A 213 -14.29 -1.51 -17.27
C ALA A 213 -14.70 -0.04 -17.38
N GLU A 214 -14.05 0.69 -18.30
CA GLU A 214 -14.42 2.07 -18.64
C GLU A 214 -15.64 2.12 -19.58
N GLU A 215 -15.83 1.07 -20.38
CA GLU A 215 -16.89 0.97 -21.38
C GLU A 215 -17.69 -0.33 -21.25
N THR A 216 -18.90 -0.36 -21.83
CA THR A 216 -19.78 -1.53 -21.86
C THR A 216 -19.09 -2.76 -22.45
N VAL A 217 -19.07 -3.86 -21.68
CA VAL A 217 -18.62 -5.17 -22.15
C VAL A 217 -19.70 -5.76 -23.06
N GLN A 218 -19.35 -6.15 -24.29
CA GLN A 218 -20.28 -6.87 -25.17
C GLN A 218 -20.70 -8.20 -24.52
N GLN A 219 -21.98 -8.60 -24.67
CA GLN A 219 -22.53 -9.80 -24.05
C GLN A 219 -21.59 -11.00 -24.18
N THR A 220 -21.20 -11.57 -23.04
CA THR A 220 -20.38 -12.77 -22.98
C THR A 220 -21.21 -13.93 -22.46
N HIS A 221 -20.85 -15.15 -22.85
CA HIS A 221 -21.42 -16.39 -22.31
C HIS A 221 -20.86 -16.75 -20.92
N LEU A 222 -20.07 -15.86 -20.31
CA LEU A 222 -19.41 -16.09 -19.03
C LEU A 222 -20.31 -15.68 -17.86
N PRO A 223 -20.22 -16.35 -16.71
CA PRO A 223 -21.03 -16.05 -15.52
C PRO A 223 -20.53 -14.79 -14.80
N ILE A 224 -20.73 -13.62 -15.43
CA ILE A 224 -20.34 -12.32 -14.89
C ILE A 224 -21.60 -11.58 -14.47
N VAL A 225 -21.60 -11.08 -13.23
CA VAL A 225 -22.71 -10.28 -12.70
C VAL A 225 -22.33 -8.81 -12.78
N VAL A 226 -23.09 -8.03 -13.54
CA VAL A 226 -22.93 -6.58 -13.59
C VAL A 226 -23.45 -5.99 -12.28
N ALA A 227 -22.54 -5.46 -11.48
CA ALA A 227 -22.87 -4.84 -10.20
C ALA A 227 -23.29 -3.38 -10.39
N THR A 228 -24.25 -2.95 -9.59
CA THR A 228 -24.79 -1.58 -9.62
C THR A 228 -23.95 -0.59 -8.83
N ASP A 229 -23.23 -1.08 -7.83
CA ASP A 229 -22.39 -0.31 -6.93
C ASP A 229 -21.36 -1.23 -6.25
N VAL A 230 -20.39 -0.61 -5.55
CA VAL A 230 -19.30 -1.32 -4.86
C VAL A 230 -19.81 -2.33 -3.83
N ARG A 231 -20.88 -2.02 -3.09
CA ARG A 231 -21.41 -2.93 -2.06
C ARG A 231 -22.04 -4.15 -2.71
N HIS A 232 -22.81 -3.95 -3.78
CA HIS A 232 -23.38 -5.05 -4.57
C HIS A 232 -22.26 -5.93 -5.16
N ALA A 233 -21.20 -5.34 -5.71
CA ALA A 233 -20.05 -6.08 -6.22
C ALA A 233 -19.39 -6.95 -5.14
N PHE A 234 -19.21 -6.42 -3.92
CA PHE A 234 -18.70 -7.22 -2.81
C PHE A 234 -19.62 -8.41 -2.45
N GLY A 235 -20.93 -8.23 -2.55
CA GLY A 235 -21.90 -9.32 -2.41
C GLY A 235 -21.72 -10.42 -3.46
N VAL A 236 -21.54 -10.04 -4.74
CA VAL A 236 -21.30 -10.98 -5.84
C VAL A 236 -20.02 -11.79 -5.63
N VAL A 237 -18.88 -11.13 -5.37
CA VAL A 237 -17.61 -11.85 -5.21
C VAL A 237 -17.55 -12.70 -3.94
N SER A 238 -18.33 -12.36 -2.91
CA SER A 238 -18.48 -13.20 -1.72
C SER A 238 -19.14 -14.55 -2.03
N SER A 239 -19.94 -14.60 -3.10
CA SER A 239 -20.61 -15.80 -3.61
C SER A 239 -19.77 -16.57 -4.65
N GLN A 240 -18.46 -16.28 -4.76
CA GLN A 240 -17.54 -16.89 -5.74
C GLN A 240 -17.99 -16.67 -7.20
N GLN A 241 -18.58 -15.50 -7.48
CA GLN A 241 -18.91 -15.05 -8.83
C GLN A 241 -18.05 -13.85 -9.21
N THR A 242 -17.82 -13.66 -10.50
CA THR A 242 -17.12 -12.48 -11.01
C THR A 242 -18.08 -11.31 -11.05
N ALA A 243 -17.74 -10.20 -10.37
CA ALA A 243 -18.49 -8.96 -10.50
C ALA A 243 -17.88 -8.07 -11.59
N LEU A 244 -18.70 -7.36 -12.36
CA LEU A 244 -18.27 -6.29 -13.27
C LEU A 244 -18.79 -4.95 -12.75
N LEU A 245 -17.88 -3.98 -12.59
CA LEU A 245 -18.19 -2.59 -12.28
C LEU A 245 -17.76 -1.70 -13.44
N PHE A 246 -18.62 -0.76 -13.81
CA PHE A 246 -18.26 0.31 -14.74
C PHE A 246 -17.66 1.48 -13.96
N ASP A 247 -16.46 1.89 -14.33
CA ASP A 247 -15.70 2.95 -13.66
C ASP A 247 -15.11 3.92 -14.69
N PRO A 248 -15.95 4.69 -15.39
CA PRO A 248 -15.49 5.64 -16.41
C PRO A 248 -14.65 6.78 -15.82
N THR A 249 -14.73 7.02 -14.51
CA THR A 249 -13.99 8.09 -13.80
C THR A 249 -12.77 7.59 -13.04
N GLY A 250 -12.61 6.26 -12.89
CA GLY A 250 -11.55 5.65 -12.08
C GLY A 250 -11.76 5.75 -10.57
N GLU A 251 -12.88 6.31 -10.08
CA GLU A 251 -13.13 6.55 -8.65
C GLU A 251 -13.51 5.28 -7.88
N VAL A 252 -13.99 4.25 -8.59
CA VAL A 252 -14.37 2.97 -7.98
C VAL A 252 -13.13 2.23 -7.50
N LEU A 253 -12.05 2.23 -8.29
CA LEU A 253 -10.82 1.52 -7.96
C LEU A 253 -10.27 1.89 -6.57
N ASP A 254 -10.33 3.18 -6.22
CA ASP A 254 -9.84 3.69 -4.93
C ASP A 254 -10.59 3.11 -3.72
N GLN A 255 -11.84 2.66 -3.92
CA GLN A 255 -12.72 2.11 -2.89
C GLN A 255 -12.56 0.59 -2.68
N LEU A 256 -11.88 -0.11 -3.60
CA LEU A 256 -11.84 -1.58 -3.60
C LEU A 256 -10.73 -2.16 -2.71
N ASP A 257 -9.64 -1.42 -2.50
CA ASP A 257 -8.43 -1.87 -1.78
C ASP A 257 -7.96 -3.28 -2.22
N PRO A 258 -7.70 -3.50 -3.53
CA PRO A 258 -7.40 -4.83 -4.04
C PRO A 258 -6.03 -5.33 -3.56
N LEU A 259 -5.92 -6.65 -3.40
CA LEU A 259 -4.62 -7.30 -3.17
C LEU A 259 -3.72 -7.18 -4.40
N CYS A 260 -4.33 -7.31 -5.58
CA CYS A 260 -3.64 -7.26 -6.85
C CYS A 260 -4.54 -6.59 -7.89
N ILE A 261 -3.95 -5.76 -8.74
CA ILE A 261 -4.55 -5.32 -9.99
C ILE A 261 -3.89 -6.10 -11.12
N VAL A 262 -4.70 -6.70 -11.99
CA VAL A 262 -4.25 -7.28 -13.25
C VAL A 262 -4.76 -6.39 -14.37
N ASP A 263 -3.82 -5.73 -15.04
CA ASP A 263 -4.09 -4.81 -16.12
C ASP A 263 -4.04 -5.55 -17.45
N ALA A 264 -5.23 -5.88 -17.98
CA ALA A 264 -5.43 -6.62 -19.22
C ALA A 264 -6.11 -5.74 -20.29
N THR A 265 -5.84 -4.43 -20.26
CA THR A 265 -6.36 -3.47 -21.24
C THR A 265 -5.52 -3.48 -22.51
N GLU A 266 -6.17 -3.47 -23.66
CA GLU A 266 -5.53 -3.22 -24.95
C GLU A 266 -5.62 -1.70 -25.23
N GLY A 267 -4.50 -0.99 -25.20
CA GLY A 267 -4.43 0.44 -25.53
C GLY A 267 -4.25 1.39 -24.33
N LYS A 268 -4.51 2.69 -24.55
CA LYS A 268 -4.35 3.74 -23.53
C LYS A 268 -5.63 3.89 -22.73
N SER A 269 -5.57 3.61 -21.42
CA SER A 269 -6.62 3.93 -20.45
C SER A 269 -6.58 5.42 -20.08
N GLU A 270 -7.73 6.02 -19.79
CA GLU A 270 -7.81 7.39 -19.26
C GLU A 270 -7.15 7.52 -17.88
N ARG A 271 -7.17 6.44 -17.07
CA ARG A 271 -6.44 6.33 -15.80
C ARG A 271 -5.50 5.12 -15.83
N PRO A 272 -4.22 5.27 -16.20
CA PRO A 272 -3.24 4.18 -16.14
C PRO A 272 -3.11 3.60 -14.73
N SER A 273 -2.93 2.29 -14.60
CA SER A 273 -2.69 1.66 -13.30
C SER A 273 -1.31 2.05 -12.76
N ALA A 274 -1.24 2.40 -11.47
CA ALA A 274 -0.02 2.79 -10.79
C ALA A 274 0.31 1.84 -9.65
N LYS A 275 1.60 1.72 -9.29
CA LYS A 275 2.07 0.92 -8.14
C LYS A 275 1.42 1.26 -6.80
N GLU A 276 0.82 2.45 -6.72
CA GLU A 276 0.12 2.97 -5.55
C GLU A 276 -1.32 2.41 -5.42
N ASP A 277 -1.92 1.96 -6.53
CA ASP A 277 -3.32 1.53 -6.58
C ASP A 277 -3.54 0.14 -5.93
N ALA A 278 -2.50 -0.70 -5.93
CA ALA A 278 -2.51 -2.00 -5.26
C ALA A 278 -1.10 -2.40 -4.82
N PRO A 279 -0.98 -3.26 -3.78
CA PRO A 279 0.30 -3.81 -3.36
C PRO A 279 1.07 -4.52 -4.51
N LEU A 280 0.33 -5.14 -5.44
CA LEU A 280 0.84 -5.75 -6.66
C LEU A 280 0.01 -5.29 -7.88
N VAL A 281 0.66 -4.75 -8.91
CA VAL A 281 0.06 -4.47 -10.21
C VAL A 281 0.79 -5.28 -11.28
N VAL A 282 0.03 -6.11 -11.99
CA VAL A 282 0.52 -7.01 -13.04
C VAL A 282 -0.02 -6.55 -14.38
N GLY A 283 0.84 -6.19 -15.34
CA GLY A 283 0.47 -5.98 -16.74
C GLY A 283 0.45 -7.31 -17.49
N LEU A 284 -0.60 -7.57 -18.25
CA LEU A 284 -0.78 -8.78 -19.05
C LEU A 284 -1.20 -8.43 -20.48
N GLY A 285 -0.45 -8.93 -21.46
CA GLY A 285 -0.76 -8.78 -22.88
C GLY A 285 0.36 -8.14 -23.71
N PRO A 286 0.20 -8.13 -25.06
CA PRO A 286 1.16 -7.49 -25.95
C PRO A 286 1.17 -5.97 -25.67
N SER A 287 2.37 -5.39 -25.57
CA SER A 287 2.60 -3.95 -25.33
C SER A 287 2.32 -3.44 -23.90
N CYS A 288 2.13 -4.32 -22.90
CA CYS A 288 1.94 -3.88 -21.51
C CYS A 288 3.14 -3.12 -20.93
N SER A 289 4.34 -3.32 -21.46
CA SER A 289 5.61 -2.75 -20.96
C SER A 289 6.07 -1.45 -21.64
N LEU A 290 5.49 -1.06 -22.79
CA LEU A 290 6.07 -0.03 -23.67
C LEU A 290 5.13 1.12 -24.09
N GLU A 291 3.79 0.94 -24.09
CA GLU A 291 2.87 1.93 -24.70
C GLU A 291 1.73 2.43 -23.80
N SER A 292 1.52 1.84 -22.62
CA SER A 292 0.32 2.03 -21.79
C SER A 292 0.36 3.22 -20.82
N GLY A 293 1.56 3.73 -20.47
CA GLY A 293 1.70 4.76 -19.42
C GLY A 293 1.44 4.26 -18.00
N CYS A 294 1.21 2.95 -17.82
CA CYS A 294 1.03 2.30 -16.53
C CYS A 294 2.37 2.03 -15.84
N ASP A 295 2.39 2.03 -14.51
CA ASP A 295 3.56 1.68 -13.70
C ASP A 295 3.36 0.31 -13.04
N HIS A 296 3.70 -0.78 -13.74
CA HIS A 296 3.52 -2.15 -13.25
C HIS A 296 4.72 -2.62 -12.41
N GLN A 297 4.47 -3.42 -11.36
CA GLN A 297 5.54 -4.15 -10.66
C GLN A 297 5.97 -5.40 -11.44
N VAL A 298 5.05 -6.00 -12.20
CA VAL A 298 5.30 -7.19 -13.03
C VAL A 298 4.64 -6.97 -14.39
N ALA A 299 5.38 -7.20 -15.48
CA ALA A 299 4.83 -7.24 -16.83
C ALA A 299 5.03 -8.65 -17.41
N ILE A 300 3.95 -9.30 -17.83
CA ILE A 300 3.98 -10.64 -18.43
C ILE A 300 3.54 -10.53 -19.88
N GLU A 301 4.52 -10.63 -20.77
CA GLU A 301 4.29 -10.65 -22.22
C GLU A 301 4.21 -12.11 -22.68
N GLY A 302 3.03 -12.53 -23.09
CA GLY A 302 2.85 -13.79 -23.81
C GLY A 302 2.89 -13.54 -25.31
N THR A 303 3.70 -14.28 -26.07
CA THR A 303 3.43 -14.47 -27.50
C THR A 303 2.11 -15.24 -27.60
N LEU A 304 1.04 -14.58 -28.05
CA LEU A 304 -0.22 -15.24 -28.39
C LEU A 304 0.10 -16.47 -29.25
N ALA A 305 -0.31 -17.66 -28.83
CA ALA A 305 0.06 -18.90 -29.51
C ALA A 305 -0.46 -18.88 -30.96
N GLY A 306 0.44 -18.64 -31.93
CA GLY A 306 0.06 -18.65 -33.34
C GLY A 306 0.99 -17.92 -34.31
N THR A 307 2.29 -18.21 -34.33
CA THR A 307 3.12 -17.95 -35.53
C THR A 307 2.92 -19.08 -36.56
N VAL A 308 1.85 -18.97 -37.37
CA VAL A 308 1.88 -19.46 -38.76
C VAL A 308 1.16 -18.43 -39.62
N HIS A 309 1.87 -17.89 -40.62
CA HIS A 309 1.32 -17.06 -41.67
C HIS A 309 0.16 -17.76 -42.40
N SER A 310 -1.07 -17.45 -42.04
CA SER A 310 -2.20 -17.42 -42.97
C SER A 310 -3.33 -16.59 -42.36
N ALA A 311 -3.80 -15.58 -43.10
CA ALA A 311 -4.98 -14.81 -42.73
C ALA A 311 -6.15 -15.75 -42.38
N LYS A 312 -6.61 -15.70 -41.14
CA LYS A 312 -7.84 -16.36 -40.70
C LYS A 312 -9.00 -15.36 -40.62
N PRO A 313 -10.26 -15.78 -40.82
CA PRO A 313 -11.41 -14.89 -40.83
C PRO A 313 -11.67 -14.30 -39.45
N ALA A 314 -12.20 -13.08 -39.41
CA ALA A 314 -12.64 -12.41 -38.18
C ALA A 314 -13.65 -13.29 -37.42
N GLY A 315 -13.34 -13.61 -36.16
CA GLY A 315 -14.24 -14.36 -35.26
C GLY A 315 -13.62 -15.48 -34.41
N GLN A 316 -12.30 -15.67 -34.39
CA GLN A 316 -11.65 -16.60 -33.43
C GLN A 316 -10.94 -15.82 -32.32
N THR A 317 -11.49 -15.90 -31.10
CA THR A 317 -10.86 -15.43 -29.85
C THR A 317 -9.59 -16.26 -29.60
N GLN A 318 -8.42 -15.63 -29.58
CA GLN A 318 -7.17 -16.30 -29.22
C GLN A 318 -7.13 -16.47 -27.69
N SER A 319 -7.13 -17.72 -27.23
CA SER A 319 -6.97 -18.09 -25.81
C SER A 319 -5.55 -17.80 -25.35
N ILE A 320 -5.40 -17.20 -24.17
CA ILE A 320 -4.08 -17.04 -23.54
C ILE A 320 -3.52 -18.42 -23.13
N ASP A 321 -2.19 -18.55 -23.08
CA ASP A 321 -1.53 -19.79 -22.60
C ASP A 321 -1.78 -19.98 -21.09
N GLU A 322 -2.24 -21.17 -20.70
CA GLU A 322 -2.47 -21.54 -19.29
C GLU A 322 -1.21 -21.37 -18.43
N ALA A 323 -0.02 -21.56 -19.02
CA ALA A 323 1.25 -21.32 -18.32
C ALA A 323 1.43 -19.84 -17.92
N VAL A 324 0.93 -18.91 -18.73
CA VAL A 324 0.97 -17.46 -18.44
C VAL A 324 0.03 -17.13 -17.28
N LEU A 325 -1.18 -17.70 -17.28
CA LEU A 325 -2.14 -17.54 -16.19
C LEU A 325 -1.63 -18.13 -14.87
N ALA A 326 -1.02 -19.32 -14.93
CA ALA A 326 -0.41 -19.96 -13.77
C ALA A 326 0.78 -19.17 -13.23
N LEU A 327 1.61 -18.60 -14.11
CA LEU A 327 2.72 -17.73 -13.71
C LEU A 327 2.21 -16.45 -13.02
N MET A 328 1.20 -15.79 -13.61
CA MET A 328 0.53 -14.63 -13.00
C MET A 328 0.01 -14.99 -11.61
N GLU A 329 -0.76 -16.08 -11.49
CA GLU A 329 -1.30 -16.50 -10.21
C GLU A 329 -0.21 -16.79 -9.17
N ASN A 330 0.91 -17.40 -9.59
CA ASN A 330 2.04 -17.63 -8.70
C ASN A 330 2.65 -16.33 -8.16
N PHE A 331 2.72 -15.25 -8.97
CA PHE A 331 3.11 -13.93 -8.46
C PHE A 331 2.12 -13.41 -7.41
N ILE A 332 0.82 -13.52 -7.67
CA ILE A 332 -0.23 -13.09 -6.72
C ILE A 332 -0.14 -13.90 -5.40
N ARG A 333 0.08 -15.22 -5.49
CA ARG A 333 0.25 -16.11 -4.34
C ARG A 333 1.51 -15.79 -3.54
N THR A 334 2.61 -15.53 -4.21
CA THR A 334 3.89 -15.20 -3.57
C THR A 334 3.81 -13.87 -2.85
N TYR A 335 3.19 -12.85 -3.47
CA TYR A 335 3.00 -11.55 -2.84
C TYR A 335 2.11 -11.63 -1.59
N ARG A 336 1.13 -12.54 -1.60
CA ARG A 336 0.25 -12.77 -0.45
C ARG A 336 0.98 -13.36 0.77
N GLN A 337 2.02 -14.17 0.58
CA GLN A 337 2.77 -14.85 1.65
C GLN A 337 3.77 -13.93 2.34
#